data_AF-A0A526MHC1-F1
#
_entry.id   AF-A0A526MHC1-F1
#
_cell.length_a   1.000
_cell.length_b   1.000
_cell.length_c   1.000
_cell.angle_alpha   90.00
_cell.angle_beta   90.00
_cell.angle_gamma   90.00
#
_symmetry.space_group_name_H-M   'P 1'
#
loop_
_entity.id
_entity.type
_entity.pdbx_description
1 polymer ?
#
loop_
_entity_poly.entity_id
_entity_poly.type
_entity_poly.pdbx_seq_one_letter_code
_entity_poly.pdbx_strand_id
1 'polypeptide(L)' 'MAQLTPEACRAARGILKWSVRDLAEHAGIAFSTVHLFEKGETVREDSKAKMVAAFAAKHVEITNGDGTGARLKKLGVTR' A
#
# COMPACT_ATOMS: atom_id res chain seq x y z
N MET A 1 -2.86 3.11 -14.18
CA MET A 1 -2.83 3.15 -12.70
C MET A 1 -1.57 2.43 -12.24
N ALA A 2 -0.87 2.92 -11.23
CA ALA A 2 0.30 2.23 -10.70
C ALA A 2 -0.12 0.88 -10.09
N GLN A 3 0.57 -0.19 -10.47
CA GLN A 3 0.31 -1.53 -9.94
C GLN A 3 1.00 -1.69 -8.59
N LEU A 4 0.28 -2.19 -7.59
CA LEU A 4 0.87 -2.50 -6.29
C LEU A 4 1.82 -3.70 -6.44
N THR A 5 3.12 -3.48 -6.19
CA THR A 5 4.12 -4.54 -6.04
C THR A 5 4.45 -4.79 -4.56
N PRO A 6 5.05 -5.94 -4.20
CA PRO A 6 5.46 -6.22 -2.82
C PRO A 6 6.42 -5.16 -2.24
N GLU A 7 7.32 -4.62 -3.05
CA GLU A 7 8.28 -3.56 -2.68
C GLU A 7 7.54 -2.26 -2.40
N ALA A 8 6.61 -1.86 -3.27
CA ALA A 8 5.81 -0.66 -3.08
C ALA A 8 4.91 -0.74 -1.84
N CYS A 9 4.34 -1.92 -1.56
CA CYS A 9 3.57 -2.14 -0.34
C CYS A 9 4.41 -1.98 0.92
N ARG A 10 5.61 -2.59 0.95
CA ARG A 10 6.56 -2.44 2.07
C ARG A 10 7.00 -0.98 2.24
N ALA A 11 7.28 -0.28 1.14
CA ALA A 11 7.64 1.14 1.16
C ALA A 11 6.49 2.00 1.72
N ALA A 12 5.26 1.79 1.24
CA ALA A 12 4.08 2.52 1.71
C ALA A 12 3.83 2.32 3.21
N ARG A 13 3.95 1.07 3.70
CA ARG A 13 3.88 0.79 5.13
C ARG A 13 5.02 1.46 5.90
N GLY A 14 6.23 1.44 5.37
CA GLY A 14 7.38 2.11 5.97
C GLY A 14 7.15 3.61 6.19
N ILE A 15 6.58 4.29 5.20
CA ILE A 15 6.20 5.71 5.29
C ILE A 15 5.21 5.94 6.44
N LEU A 16 4.21 5.06 6.58
CA LEU A 16 3.16 5.17 7.61
C LEU A 16 3.56 4.56 8.96
N LYS A 17 4.74 3.96 9.06
CA LYS A 17 5.19 3.13 10.21
C LYS A 17 4.20 2.00 10.56
N TRP A 18 3.54 1.45 9.54
CA TRP A 18 2.56 0.37 9.70
C TRP A 18 3.23 -1.00 9.73
N SER A 19 2.82 -1.81 10.70
CA SER A 19 2.98 -3.25 10.65
C SER A 19 2.08 -3.86 9.55
N VAL A 20 2.31 -5.13 9.24
CA VAL A 20 1.43 -5.90 8.33
C VAL A 20 0.01 -6.01 8.89
N ARG A 21 -0.14 -6.05 10.23
CA ARG A 21 -1.46 -6.08 10.91
C ARG A 21 -2.20 -4.77 10.75
N ASP A 22 -1.51 -3.64 10.89
CA ASP A 22 -2.13 -2.32 10.72
C ASP A 22 -2.67 -2.14 9.30
N LEU A 23 -1.91 -2.55 8.28
CA LEU A 23 -2.41 -2.52 6.90
C LEU A 23 -3.63 -3.44 6.72
N ALA A 24 -3.59 -4.66 7.28
CA ALA A 24 -4.70 -5.59 7.16
C ALA A 24 -6.00 -5.02 7.78
N GLU A 25 -5.88 -4.40 8.96
CA GLU A 25 -6.98 -3.72 9.65
C GLU A 25 -7.50 -2.53 8.84
N HIS A 26 -6.63 -1.63 8.40
CA HIS A 26 -7.02 -0.46 7.60
C HIS A 26 -7.60 -0.80 6.23
N ALA A 27 -7.15 -1.90 5.61
CA ALA A 27 -7.66 -2.37 4.33
C ALA A 27 -8.89 -3.30 4.46
N GLY A 28 -9.27 -3.71 5.68
CA GLY A 28 -10.39 -4.63 5.92
C GLY A 28 -10.19 -5.99 5.25
N ILE A 29 -8.97 -6.54 5.33
CA ILE A 29 -8.60 -7.85 4.77
C ILE A 29 -7.86 -8.70 5.81
N ALA A 30 -7.73 -10.00 5.55
CA ALA A 30 -6.99 -10.89 6.45
C ALA A 30 -5.49 -10.57 6.45
N PHE A 31 -4.87 -10.63 7.64
CA PHE A 31 -3.42 -10.50 7.80
C PHE A 31 -2.62 -11.43 6.88
N SER A 32 -3.08 -12.68 6.75
CA SER A 32 -2.44 -13.69 5.89
C SER A 32 -2.40 -13.25 4.43
N THR A 33 -3.43 -12.53 3.95
CA THR A 33 -3.46 -12.00 2.58
C THR A 33 -2.37 -10.95 2.36
N VAL A 34 -2.18 -10.02 3.31
CA VAL A 34 -1.10 -9.04 3.23
C VAL A 34 0.26 -9.73 3.29
N HIS A 35 0.43 -10.67 4.22
CA HIS A 35 1.70 -11.39 4.39
C HIS A 35 2.09 -12.21 3.14
N LEU A 36 1.14 -12.93 2.54
CA LEU A 36 1.35 -13.68 1.31
C LEU A 36 1.73 -12.74 0.16
N PHE A 37 1.00 -11.63 0.01
CA PHE A 37 1.30 -10.64 -1.01
C PHE A 37 2.72 -10.09 -0.88
N GLU A 38 3.15 -9.73 0.33
CA GLU A 38 4.51 -9.20 0.54
C GLU A 38 5.63 -10.24 0.35
N LYS A 39 5.31 -11.53 0.45
CA LYS A 39 6.22 -12.63 0.06
C LYS A 39 6.33 -12.83 -1.45
N GLY A 40 5.50 -12.15 -2.25
CA GLY A 40 5.44 -12.32 -3.70
C GLY A 40 4.43 -13.35 -4.17
N GLU A 41 3.58 -13.86 -3.27
CA GLU A 41 2.51 -14.80 -3.65
C GLU A 41 1.37 -14.09 -4.36
N THR A 42 0.66 -14.84 -5.20
CA THR A 42 -0.50 -14.31 -5.91
C THR A 42 -1.68 -14.14 -4.95
N VAL A 43 -2.20 -12.91 -4.88
CA VAL A 43 -3.44 -12.58 -4.17
C VAL A 43 -4.45 -11.97 -5.13
N ARG A 44 -5.73 -12.03 -4.75
CA ARG A 44 -6.84 -11.46 -5.54
C ARG A 44 -6.62 -9.96 -5.79
N GLU A 45 -6.95 -9.50 -7.00
CA GLU A 45 -6.84 -8.09 -7.38
C GLU A 45 -7.66 -7.19 -6.45
N ASP A 46 -8.85 -7.63 -6.00
CA ASP A 46 -9.66 -6.90 -5.01
C ASP A 46 -8.91 -6.63 -3.71
N SER A 47 -8.09 -7.58 -3.25
CA SER A 47 -7.28 -7.39 -2.04
C SER A 47 -6.18 -6.36 -2.27
N LYS A 48 -5.55 -6.36 -3.45
CA LYS A 48 -4.56 -5.33 -3.82
C LYS A 48 -5.21 -3.95 -3.90
N ALA A 49 -6.38 -3.85 -4.51
CA ALA A 49 -7.14 -2.60 -4.60
C ALA A 49 -7.48 -2.03 -3.21
N LYS A 50 -7.90 -2.90 -2.27
CA LYS A 50 -8.13 -2.50 -0.86
C LYS A 50 -6.87 -2.01 -0.16
N MET A 51 -5.72 -2.66 -0.37
CA MET A 51 -4.43 -2.18 0.16
C MET A 51 -4.07 -0.80 -0.40
N VAL A 52 -4.19 -0.60 -1.72
CA VAL A 52 -3.94 0.71 -2.35
C VAL A 52 -4.88 1.79 -1.81
N ALA A 53 -6.16 1.47 -1.64
CA ALA A 53 -7.15 2.40 -1.08
C ALA A 53 -6.82 2.80 0.37
N ALA A 54 -6.37 1.85 1.20
CA ALA A 54 -5.96 2.13 2.58
C ALA A 54 -4.77 3.10 2.65
N PHE A 55 -3.79 2.94 1.76
CA PHE A 55 -2.67 3.89 1.66
C PHE A 55 -3.13 5.27 1.16
N ALA A 56 -3.97 5.30 0.12
CA ALA A 56 -4.49 6.54 -0.44
C ALA A 56 -5.28 7.37 0.59
N ALA A 57 -6.03 6.69 1.47
CA ALA A 57 -6.74 7.33 2.59
C ALA A 57 -5.81 8.01 3.62
N LYS A 58 -4.52 7.66 3.64
CA LYS A 58 -3.47 8.30 4.44
C LYS A 58 -2.52 9.15 3.58
N HIS A 59 -2.96 9.56 2.40
CA HIS A 59 -2.21 10.39 1.46
C HIS A 59 -0.92 9.75 0.93
N VAL A 60 -0.81 8.42 0.98
CA VAL A 60 0.28 7.67 0.38
C VAL A 60 -0.17 7.11 -0.96
N GLU A 61 0.50 7.50 -2.03
CA GLU A 61 0.26 7.02 -3.38
C GLU A 61 1.30 5.98 -3.78
N ILE A 62 0.87 4.93 -4.46
CA ILE A 62 1.75 3.95 -5.09
C ILE A 62 2.25 4.50 -6.42
N THR A 63 3.56 4.40 -6.67
CA THR A 63 4.20 4.98 -7.85
C THR A 63 5.06 3.94 -8.55
N ASN A 64 4.92 3.83 -9.87
CA ASN A 64 5.70 2.91 -10.71
C ASN A 64 6.36 3.69 -11.86
N GLY A 65 7.06 4.79 -11.55
CA GLY A 65 7.76 5.60 -12.56
C GLY A 65 8.96 4.85 -13.14
N ASP A 66 10.16 5.38 -12.97
CA ASP A 66 11.40 4.65 -13.29
C ASP A 66 11.69 3.48 -12.31
N GLY A 67 10.84 3.31 -11.29
CA GLY A 67 10.90 2.25 -10.30
C GLY A 67 9.61 2.15 -9.49
N THR A 68 9.42 1.00 -8.83
CA THR A 68 8.27 0.75 -7.94
C THR A 68 8.50 1.36 -6.56
N GLY A 69 7.47 1.95 -5.97
CA GLY A 69 7.58 2.59 -4.66
C GLY A 69 6.29 3.24 -4.18
N ALA A 70 6.44 4.09 -3.16
CA ALA A 70 5.34 4.84 -2.58
C ALA A 70 5.77 6.29 -2.28
N ARG A 71 4.82 7.23 -2.36
CA ARG A 71 5.06 8.65 -2.17
C ARG A 71 4.00 9.23 -1.23
N LEU A 72 4.45 9.88 -0.14
CA LEU A 72 3.57 10.70 0.68
C LEU A 72 3.26 12.00 -0.05
N LYS A 73 1.99 12.24 -0.39
CA LYS A 73 1.55 13.51 -0.95
C LYS A 73 1.56 14.58 0.14
N LYS A 74 2.00 15.78 -0.20
CA LYS A 74 1.77 16.94 0.67
C LYS A 74 0.26 17.10 0.82
N LEU A 75 -0.24 17.12 2.06
CA LEU A 75 -1.55 17.71 2.33
C LEU A 75 -1.50 19.10 1.71
N GLY A 76 -2.43 19.42 0.81
CA GLY A 76 -2.42 20.71 0.12
C GLY A 76 -2.23 21.82 1.14
N VAL A 77 -1.09 22.52 1.05
CA VAL A 77 -0.99 23.85 1.62
C VAL A 77 -1.92 24.68 0.74
N THR A 78 -3.16 24.83 1.15
CA THR A 78 -4.02 25.91 0.68
C THR A 78 -3.29 27.18 1.08
N ARG A 79 -2.59 27.81 0.13
CA ARG A 79 -2.19 29.22 0.24
C ARG A 79 -3.38 30.08 -0.12
#